data_AF-A0A2V8MPF8-F1
#
_entry.id   AF-A0A2V8MPF8-F1
#
_cell.length_a   1.000
_cell.length_b   1.000
_cell.length_c   1.000
_cell.angle_alpha   90.00
_cell.angle_beta   90.00
_cell.angle_gamma   90.00
#
_symmetry.space_group_name_H-M   'P 1'
#
loop_
_entity.id
_entity.type
_entity.pdbx_description
1 polymer ?
#
loop_
_entity_poly.entity_id
_entity_poly.type
_entity_poly.pdbx_seq_one_letter_code
_entity_poly.pdbx_strand_id
1 'polypeptide(L)'
;RIIKGPKTQMDWPAQMAINPDTGDLYVANDMGHSVLVFKGTDQGNVAPARIIKGNRTGLLNPSGVFVDTKNRELWVSNFGNSSAVVYPLNADGNVSPLRTIRSAPAGKVSLKFGKVEALAYDEGRDQIWVPN
;
A
#
# COMPACT_ATOMS: atom_id res chain seq x y z
N ARG A 1 -17.22 15.98 10.39
CA ARG A 1 -16.87 16.28 8.98
C ARG A 1 -16.89 14.99 8.17
N ILE A 2 -17.27 15.03 6.89
CA ILE A 2 -17.36 13.84 6.02
C ILE A 2 -16.78 14.22 4.66
N ILE A 3 -15.78 13.48 4.18
CA ILE A 3 -15.27 13.54 2.80
C ILE A 3 -15.94 12.38 2.05
N LYS A 4 -16.67 12.67 0.97
CA LYS A 4 -17.47 11.66 0.26
C LYS A 4 -17.78 12.05 -1.18
N GLY A 5 -18.10 11.06 -2.00
CA GLY A 5 -18.57 11.26 -3.37
C GLY A 5 -17.47 11.07 -4.42
N PRO A 6 -17.84 11.12 -5.70
CA PRO A 6 -16.99 10.64 -6.78
C PRO A 6 -15.72 11.46 -7.01
N LYS A 7 -15.68 12.75 -6.63
CA LYS A 7 -14.47 13.57 -6.78
C LYS A 7 -13.34 13.11 -5.86
N THR A 8 -13.66 12.39 -4.79
CA THR A 8 -12.68 11.87 -3.85
C THR A 8 -11.78 10.80 -4.48
N GLN A 9 -12.26 10.11 -5.53
CA GLN A 9 -11.57 8.98 -6.16
C GLN A 9 -11.28 7.80 -5.21
N MET A 10 -11.93 7.76 -4.04
CA MET A 10 -11.85 6.63 -3.14
C MET A 10 -12.49 5.40 -3.80
N ASP A 11 -11.72 4.33 -3.89
CA ASP A 11 -12.09 3.04 -4.42
C ASP A 11 -11.46 1.96 -3.52
N TRP A 12 -12.30 1.44 -2.63
CA TRP A 12 -11.92 0.53 -1.53
C TRP A 12 -10.81 1.14 -0.64
N PRO A 13 -11.08 2.26 0.05
CA PRO A 13 -10.11 2.84 0.98
C PRO A 13 -9.86 1.87 2.14
N ALA A 14 -8.59 1.64 2.46
CA ALA A 14 -8.14 0.79 3.55
C ALA A 14 -7.64 1.65 4.73
N GLN A 15 -6.42 1.43 5.22
CA GLN A 15 -5.88 2.24 6.32
C GLN A 15 -5.70 3.72 5.93
N MET A 16 -5.78 4.58 6.93
CA MET A 16 -5.50 6.00 6.83
C MET A 16 -4.51 6.46 7.90
N ALA A 17 -3.73 7.50 7.61
CA ALA A 17 -2.78 8.13 8.53
C ALA A 17 -2.81 9.65 8.38
N ILE A 18 -2.61 10.37 9.48
CA ILE A 18 -2.54 11.83 9.49
C ILE A 18 -1.08 12.23 9.71
N ASN A 19 -0.58 13.19 8.93
CA ASN A 19 0.65 13.89 9.27
C ASN A 19 0.36 14.89 10.40
N PRO A 20 0.93 14.71 11.61
CA PRO A 20 0.66 15.62 12.73
C PRO A 20 1.16 17.05 12.50
N ASP A 21 2.17 17.24 11.64
CA ASP A 21 2.78 18.55 11.40
C ASP A 21 1.96 19.41 10.42
N THR A 22 1.33 18.77 9.42
CA THR A 22 0.59 19.48 8.35
C THR A 22 -0.93 19.28 8.41
N GLY A 23 -1.40 18.29 9.15
CA GLY A 23 -2.79 17.85 9.14
C GLY A 23 -3.21 17.17 7.84
N ASP A 24 -2.30 16.84 6.92
CA ASP A 24 -2.63 16.08 5.71
C ASP A 24 -3.07 14.66 6.07
N LEU A 25 -4.13 14.19 5.41
CA LEU A 25 -4.68 12.86 5.56
C LEU A 25 -4.28 11.98 4.37
N TYR A 26 -3.54 10.91 4.64
CA TYR A 26 -3.13 9.90 3.65
C TYR A 26 -4.07 8.71 3.74
N VAL A 27 -4.57 8.25 2.60
CA VAL A 27 -5.49 7.11 2.49
C VAL A 27 -4.92 6.09 1.52
N ALA A 28 -4.69 4.87 2.01
CA ALA A 28 -4.42 3.72 1.14
C ALA A 28 -5.68 3.43 0.33
N ASN A 29 -5.59 3.50 -1.00
CA ASN A 29 -6.72 3.33 -1.91
C ASN A 29 -6.54 2.04 -2.69
N ASP A 30 -7.09 0.95 -2.15
CA ASP A 30 -6.75 -0.42 -2.51
C ASP A 30 -6.98 -0.71 -4.00
N MET A 31 -8.26 -0.68 -4.42
CA MET A 31 -8.67 -0.96 -5.80
C MET A 31 -8.27 0.18 -6.75
N GLY A 32 -8.12 1.40 -6.22
CA GLY A 32 -7.55 2.52 -6.98
C GLY A 32 -6.05 2.39 -7.28
N HIS A 33 -5.34 1.46 -6.64
CA HIS A 33 -3.89 1.26 -6.68
C HIS A 33 -3.12 2.57 -6.48
N SER A 34 -3.53 3.33 -5.47
CA SER A 34 -3.00 4.67 -5.21
C SER A 34 -2.94 5.00 -3.73
N VAL A 35 -2.21 6.06 -3.40
CA VAL A 35 -2.39 6.78 -2.14
C VAL A 35 -3.03 8.12 -2.45
N LEU A 36 -4.15 8.40 -1.80
CA LEU A 36 -4.85 9.69 -1.91
C LEU A 36 -4.45 10.55 -0.72
N VAL A 37 -4.16 11.83 -0.96
CA VAL A 37 -3.85 12.78 0.11
C VAL A 37 -4.89 13.89 0.12
N PHE A 38 -5.58 14.05 1.24
CA PHE A 38 -6.54 15.12 1.49
C PHE A 38 -6.00 16.09 2.54
N LYS A 39 -6.58 17.28 2.65
CA LYS A 39 -6.39 18.09 3.86
C LYS A 39 -7.25 17.52 4.97
N GLY A 40 -6.74 17.49 6.19
CA GLY A 40 -7.53 17.07 7.35
C GLY A 40 -8.77 17.94 7.59
N THR A 41 -8.80 19.16 7.03
CA THR A 41 -9.92 20.09 7.07
C THR A 41 -10.96 19.89 5.97
N ASP A 42 -10.72 19.00 5.00
CA ASP A 42 -11.60 18.82 3.86
C ASP A 42 -13.01 18.31 4.26
N GLN A 43 -14.01 18.70 3.47
CA GLN A 43 -15.40 18.32 3.66
C GLN A 43 -16.16 18.24 2.34
N GLY A 44 -17.04 17.24 2.22
CA GLY A 44 -17.90 17.03 1.07
C GLY A 44 -17.21 16.30 -0.07
N ASN A 45 -17.62 16.63 -1.30
CA ASN A 45 -17.14 16.02 -2.53
C ASN A 45 -15.95 16.79 -3.10
N VAL A 46 -14.78 16.59 -2.50
CA VAL A 46 -13.52 17.25 -2.88
C VAL A 46 -12.58 16.28 -3.58
N ALA A 47 -11.69 16.82 -4.42
CA ALA A 47 -10.60 16.05 -4.99
C ALA A 47 -9.43 15.94 -4.00
N PRO A 48 -8.63 14.85 -4.06
CA PRO A 48 -7.38 14.78 -3.32
C PRO A 48 -6.43 15.93 -3.70
N ALA A 49 -5.72 16.48 -2.73
CA ALA A 49 -4.68 17.49 -2.95
C ALA A 49 -3.45 16.90 -3.66
N ARG A 50 -3.16 15.61 -3.44
CA ARG A 50 -2.11 14.84 -4.12
C ARG A 50 -2.57 13.42 -4.36
N ILE A 51 -2.03 12.79 -5.41
CA ILE A 51 -2.33 11.40 -5.75
C ILE A 51 -1.02 10.72 -6.15
N ILE A 52 -0.60 9.74 -5.35
CA ILE A 52 0.51 8.86 -5.73
C ILE A 52 -0.08 7.68 -6.48
N LYS A 53 0.13 7.63 -7.80
CA LYS A 53 -0.41 6.60 -8.69
C LYS A 53 0.42 6.45 -9.96
N GLY A 54 0.47 5.23 -10.48
CA GLY A 54 1.08 4.92 -11.77
C GLY A 54 2.07 3.77 -11.66
N ASN A 55 2.53 3.30 -12.83
CA ASN A 55 3.36 2.09 -12.94
C ASN A 55 4.75 2.19 -12.28
N ARG A 56 5.27 3.40 -12.04
CA ARG A 56 6.58 3.61 -11.40
C ARG A 56 6.51 3.57 -9.88
N THR A 57 5.31 3.73 -9.32
CA THR A 57 5.09 3.76 -7.88
C THR A 57 5.35 2.40 -7.23
N GLY A 58 5.00 1.32 -7.93
CA GLY A 58 5.01 -0.01 -7.32
C GLY A 58 3.85 -0.26 -6.35
N LEU A 59 2.87 0.64 -6.31
CA LEU A 59 1.61 0.42 -5.61
C LEU A 59 0.79 -0.65 -6.32
N LEU A 60 0.38 -1.67 -5.58
CA LEU A 60 -0.57 -2.67 -6.02
C LEU A 60 -1.38 -3.13 -4.82
N ASN A 61 -2.66 -2.78 -4.82
CA ASN A 61 -3.57 -3.03 -3.69
C ASN A 61 -2.98 -2.56 -2.34
N PRO A 62 -2.69 -1.26 -2.17
CA PRO A 62 -2.14 -0.75 -0.92
C PRO A 62 -3.16 -0.94 0.21
N SER A 63 -2.73 -1.55 1.31
CA SER A 63 -3.57 -1.86 2.47
C SER A 63 -3.28 -0.96 3.67
N GLY A 64 -2.07 -0.39 3.73
CA GLY A 64 -1.57 0.33 4.89
C GLY A 64 -0.73 1.54 4.52
N VAL A 65 -0.77 2.59 5.36
CA VAL A 65 0.08 3.78 5.25
C VAL A 65 0.61 4.18 6.62
N PHE A 66 1.87 4.61 6.67
CA PHE A 66 2.49 5.17 7.86
C PHE A 66 3.30 6.43 7.50
N VAL A 67 3.13 7.48 8.29
CA VAL A 67 3.78 8.78 8.11
C VAL A 67 4.94 8.90 9.10
N ASP A 68 6.16 8.96 8.59
CA ASP A 68 7.36 9.21 9.37
C ASP A 68 7.78 10.67 9.17
N THR A 69 7.37 11.54 10.09
CA THR A 69 7.73 12.96 10.03
C THR A 69 9.20 13.22 10.33
N LYS A 70 9.85 12.35 11.12
CA LYS A 70 11.26 12.49 11.49
C LYS A 70 12.18 12.34 10.28
N ASN A 71 11.93 11.32 9.46
CA ASN A 71 12.71 11.08 8.24
C ASN A 71 12.09 11.74 6.99
N ARG A 72 10.91 12.33 7.12
CA ARG A 72 10.08 12.86 6.02
C ARG A 72 9.77 11.82 4.95
N GLU A 73 9.22 10.69 5.41
CA GLU A 73 8.92 9.55 4.57
C GLU A 73 7.48 9.08 4.72
N LEU A 74 6.91 8.58 3.63
CA LEU A 74 5.63 7.89 3.60
C LEU A 74 5.87 6.41 3.29
N TRP A 75 5.49 5.55 4.21
CA TRP A 75 5.58 4.10 4.07
C TRP A 75 4.22 3.54 3.66
N VAL A 76 4.22 2.62 2.69
CA VAL A 76 2.99 2.01 2.17
C VAL A 76 3.18 0.50 2.07
N SER A 77 2.27 -0.27 2.67
CA SER A 77 2.22 -1.72 2.52
C SER A 77 1.29 -2.11 1.38
N ASN A 78 1.78 -2.97 0.48
CA ASN A 78 1.05 -3.47 -0.68
C ASN A 78 0.64 -4.92 -0.45
N PHE A 79 -0.67 -5.16 -0.42
CA PHE A 79 -1.21 -6.52 -0.35
C PHE A 79 -1.00 -7.26 -1.68
N GLY A 80 -1.21 -6.59 -2.81
CA GLY A 80 -1.31 -7.22 -4.13
C GLY A 80 0.00 -7.81 -4.66
N ASN A 81 1.15 -7.28 -4.23
CA ASN A 81 2.47 -7.76 -4.64
C ASN A 81 3.40 -8.12 -3.47
N SER A 82 2.87 -8.25 -2.25
CA SER A 82 3.63 -8.64 -1.05
C SER A 82 4.91 -7.80 -0.84
N SER A 83 4.76 -6.48 -0.93
CA SER A 83 5.86 -5.53 -0.75
C SER A 83 5.49 -4.38 0.18
N ALA A 84 6.48 -3.66 0.66
CA ALA A 84 6.33 -2.32 1.18
C ALA A 84 7.20 -1.36 0.37
N VAL A 85 6.68 -0.17 0.11
CA VAL A 85 7.38 0.88 -0.64
C VAL A 85 7.44 2.14 0.20
N VAL A 86 8.51 2.93 0.02
CA VAL A 86 8.70 4.17 0.76
C VAL A 86 8.90 5.33 -0.20
N TYR A 87 8.25 6.45 0.07
CA TYR A 87 8.32 7.68 -0.73
C TYR A 87 8.78 8.87 0.11
N PRO A 88 9.28 9.95 -0.51
CA PRO A 88 9.33 11.24 0.16
C PRO A 88 7.93 11.63 0.64
N LEU A 89 7.82 12.25 1.82
CA LEU A 89 6.51 12.64 2.38
C LEU A 89 5.75 13.64 1.51
N ASN A 90 6.46 14.40 0.66
CA ASN A 90 5.89 15.31 -0.33
C ASN A 90 5.64 14.66 -1.71
N ALA A 91 5.73 13.34 -1.85
CA ALA A 91 5.49 12.63 -3.10
C ALA A 91 4.11 12.95 -3.72
N ASP A 92 4.07 13.02 -5.05
CA ASP A 92 2.88 13.24 -5.86
C ASP A 92 3.09 12.69 -7.28
N GLY A 93 2.03 12.17 -7.89
CA GLY A 93 2.05 11.59 -9.23
C GLY A 93 2.71 10.21 -9.32
N ASN A 94 3.25 9.91 -10.51
CA ASN A 94 3.88 8.62 -10.85
C ASN A 94 5.36 8.57 -10.45
N VAL A 95 5.61 8.65 -9.14
CA VAL A 95 6.97 8.69 -8.57
C VAL A 95 7.51 7.31 -8.26
N SER A 96 8.81 7.10 -8.46
CA SER A 96 9.48 5.88 -8.03
C SER A 96 9.73 5.90 -6.51
N PRO A 97 9.61 4.76 -5.82
CA PRO A 97 9.87 4.70 -4.38
C PRO A 97 11.37 4.87 -4.09
N LEU A 98 11.69 5.47 -2.94
CA LEU A 98 13.05 5.54 -2.39
C LEU A 98 13.58 4.15 -2.08
N ARG A 99 12.70 3.26 -1.59
CA ARG A 99 13.01 1.90 -1.17
C ARG A 99 11.85 0.97 -1.48
N THR A 100 12.18 -0.29 -1.75
CA THR A 100 11.19 -1.37 -1.80
C THR A 100 11.67 -2.52 -0.92
N ILE A 101 10.82 -2.95 -0.01
CA ILE A 101 10.99 -4.14 0.82
C ILE A 101 10.08 -5.22 0.26
N ARG A 102 10.61 -6.40 -0.02
CA ARG A 102 9.84 -7.53 -0.59
C ARG A 102 10.56 -8.84 -0.28
N SER A 103 9.80 -9.93 -0.19
CA SER A 103 10.35 -11.26 0.11
C SER A 103 10.89 -12.01 -1.12
N ALA A 104 10.56 -11.56 -2.34
CA ALA A 104 10.97 -12.19 -3.59
C ALA A 104 11.33 -11.14 -4.68
N PRO A 105 12.14 -11.50 -5.70
CA PRO A 105 12.47 -10.61 -6.81
C PRO A 105 11.22 -10.04 -7.53
N ALA A 106 11.37 -8.90 -8.19
CA ALA A 106 10.30 -8.29 -9.00
C ALA A 106 9.70 -9.29 -10.00
N GLY A 107 8.37 -9.38 -10.07
CA GLY A 107 7.68 -10.27 -11.02
C GLY A 107 7.71 -11.76 -10.65
N LYS A 108 8.27 -12.12 -9.48
CA LYS A 108 8.13 -13.46 -8.91
C LYS A 108 7.08 -13.42 -7.82
N VAL A 109 6.09 -14.31 -7.91
CA VAL A 109 5.12 -14.52 -6.83
C VAL A 109 5.92 -15.11 -5.67
N SER A 110 5.97 -14.40 -4.53
CA SER A 110 6.38 -15.03 -3.28
C SER A 110 5.51 -16.26 -3.12
N LEU A 111 6.11 -17.44 -2.93
CA LEU A 111 5.35 -18.68 -2.72
C LEU A 111 4.32 -18.36 -1.63
N LYS A 112 3.05 -18.26 -2.02
CA LYS A 112 1.95 -18.02 -1.10
C LYS A 112 1.71 -19.34 -0.40
N PHE A 113 2.63 -19.73 0.46
CA PHE A 113 2.28 -20.60 1.55
C PHE A 113 1.39 -19.74 2.45
N GLY A 114 0.08 -19.75 2.16
CA GLY A 114 -0.90 -19.41 3.19
C GLY A 114 -0.55 -20.22 4.42
N LYS A 115 -0.61 -19.58 5.60
CA LYS A 115 -0.27 -20.13 6.93
C LYS A 115 -0.15 -21.66 6.88
N VAL A 116 1.07 -22.19 6.83
CA VAL A 116 1.27 -23.64 6.69
C VAL A 116 0.84 -24.28 8.00
N GLU A 117 -0.38 -24.79 8.05
CA GLU A 117 -0.92 -25.41 9.27
C GLU A 117 -0.43 -26.86 9.42
N ALA A 118 0.01 -27.50 8.33
CA ALA A 118 0.61 -28.84 8.34
C ALA A 118 1.60 -29.04 7.18
N LEU A 119 2.68 -29.77 7.46
CA LEU A 119 3.63 -30.31 6.48
C LEU A 119 3.61 -31.83 6.59
N ALA A 120 3.66 -32.54 5.46
CA ALA A 120 3.93 -33.97 5.42
C ALA A 120 5.14 -34.23 4.51
N TYR A 121 6.04 -35.09 4.96
CA TYR A 121 7.17 -35.60 4.18
C TYR A 121 6.85 -37.03 3.71
N ASP A 122 6.90 -37.26 2.41
CA ASP A 122 6.80 -38.58 1.80
C ASP A 122 8.21 -39.10 1.50
N GLU A 123 8.73 -39.94 2.40
CA GLU A 123 10.07 -40.56 2.27
C GLU A 123 10.19 -41.45 1.03
N GLY A 124 9.08 -42.05 0.57
CA GLY A 124 9.08 -42.92 -0.61
C GLY A 124 9.20 -42.17 -1.94
N ARG A 125 8.91 -40.86 -1.94
CA ARG A 125 8.99 -39.99 -3.13
C ARG A 125 9.98 -38.83 -2.99
N ASP A 126 10.60 -38.69 -1.83
CA ASP A 126 11.45 -37.54 -1.45
C ASP A 126 10.77 -36.18 -1.73
N GLN A 127 9.52 -36.04 -1.26
CA GLN A 127 8.68 -34.88 -1.54
C GLN A 127 8.05 -34.30 -0.27
N ILE A 128 7.94 -32.97 -0.24
CA ILE A 128 7.19 -32.23 0.79
C ILE A 128 5.82 -31.88 0.20
N TRP A 129 4.76 -32.29 0.88
CA TRP A 129 3.39 -31.95 0.54
C TRP A 129 2.94 -30.75 1.36
N VAL A 130 2.39 -29.75 0.66
CA VAL A 130 1.76 -28.60 1.29
C VAL A 130 0.32 -28.51 0.78
N PRO A 131 -0.70 -28.62 1.65
CA PRO A 131 -2.08 -28.44 1.24
C PRO A 131 -2.30 -26.97 0.83
N ASN A 132 -2.96 -26.78 -0.32
CA ASN A 132 -3.52 -25.51 -0.77
C ASN A 132 -5.03 -25.52 -0.55
#